data_AF-A0A533VJ09-F1
#
_entry.id   AF-A0A533VJ09-F1
#
_cell.length_a   1.000
_cell.length_b   1.000
_cell.length_c   1.000
_cell.angle_alpha   90.00
_cell.angle_beta   90.00
_cell.angle_gamma   90.00
#
_symmetry.space_group_name_H-M   'P 1'
#
loop_
_entity.id
_entity.type
_entity.pdbx_description
1 polymer ?
#
loop_
_entity_poly.entity_id
_entity_poly.type
_entity_poly.pdbx_seq_one_letter_code
_entity_poly.pdbx_strand_id
1 'polypeptide(L)'
;MAAFRRLPHPVVLKSQVLAGGRGKAGGILAASNEEQVTEAFRKIMNLEIGGERPSSVLVEASVPHQAEMYLSITLDRGARAFVV
;
A
#
# COMPACT_ATOMS: atom_id res chain seq x y z
N MET A 1 4.08 16.54 -2.91
CA MET A 1 3.18 16.33 -4.07
C MET A 1 3.91 16.13 -5.41
N ALA A 2 5.15 16.60 -5.59
CA ALA A 2 5.88 16.46 -6.87
C ALA A 2 6.10 15.00 -7.36
N ALA A 3 6.15 14.02 -6.45
CA ALA A 3 6.37 12.61 -6.80
C ALA A 3 5.26 12.02 -7.69
N PHE A 4 4.00 12.37 -7.44
CA PHE A 4 2.84 11.90 -8.20
C PHE A 4 2.86 12.37 -9.67
N ARG A 5 3.25 13.63 -9.91
CA ARG A 5 3.22 14.24 -11.25
C ARG A 5 4.14 13.55 -12.26
N ARG A 6 5.09 12.74 -11.80
CA ARG A 6 6.05 12.01 -12.62
C ARG A 6 5.64 10.55 -12.88
N LEU A 7 4.52 10.10 -12.32
CA LEU A 7 4.05 8.73 -12.44
C LEU A 7 2.92 8.62 -13.48
N PRO A 8 2.82 7.49 -14.20
CA PRO A 8 1.62 7.15 -14.96
C PRO A 8 0.38 7.15 -14.08
N HIS A 9 -0.74 7.62 -14.63
CA HIS A 9 -2.01 7.71 -13.94
C HIS A 9 -2.95 6.58 -14.38
N PRO A 10 -3.86 6.12 -13.49
CA PRO A 10 -4.02 6.56 -12.10
C PRO A 10 -2.90 6.04 -11.20
N VAL A 11 -2.70 6.68 -10.05
CA VAL A 11 -1.78 6.19 -9.00
C VAL A 11 -2.55 5.55 -7.86
N VAL A 12 -1.82 4.79 -7.04
CA VAL A 12 -2.29 4.23 -5.78
C VAL A 12 -1.44 4.80 -4.65
N LEU A 13 -2.10 5.34 -3.63
CA LEU A 13 -1.50 5.80 -2.38
C LEU A 13 -1.61 4.68 -1.35
N LYS A 14 -0.48 4.29 -0.74
CA LYS A 14 -0.40 3.18 0.21
C LYS A 14 0.23 3.60 1.53
N SER A 15 -0.54 3.45 2.61
CA SER A 15 -0.08 3.65 3.99
C SER A 15 1.16 2.82 4.29
N GLN A 16 2.17 3.45 4.90
CA GLN A 16 3.37 2.78 5.39
C GLN A 16 3.29 2.58 6.91
N VAL A 17 2.79 1.40 7.30
CA VAL A 17 2.72 0.89 8.68
C VAL A 17 3.25 -0.55 8.69
N LEU A 18 3.63 -1.08 9.85
CA LEU A 18 4.12 -2.46 9.97
C LEU A 18 2.99 -3.50 9.86
N ALA A 19 1.75 -3.08 10.16
CA ALA A 19 0.59 -3.95 10.13
C ALA A 19 0.16 -4.37 8.70
N GLY A 20 -0.31 -5.61 8.58
CA GLY A 20 -1.03 -6.10 7.40
C GLY A 20 -2.45 -5.54 7.28
N GLY A 21 -3.19 -5.94 6.24
CA GLY A 21 -4.62 -5.59 6.10
C GLY A 21 -4.92 -4.14 5.69
N ARG A 22 -3.90 -3.37 5.30
CA ARG A 22 -4.01 -1.94 4.92
C ARG A 22 -5.12 -1.64 3.92
N GLY A 23 -5.32 -2.49 2.91
CA GLY A 23 -6.38 -2.31 1.91
C GLY A 23 -7.78 -2.35 2.52
N LYS A 24 -8.06 -3.37 3.34
CA LYS A 24 -9.34 -3.51 4.05
C LYS A 24 -9.57 -2.39 5.06
N ALA A 25 -8.51 -1.90 5.69
CA ALA A 25 -8.58 -0.77 6.61
C ALA A 25 -8.80 0.60 5.94
N GLY A 26 -8.71 0.68 4.60
CA GLY A 26 -8.83 1.94 3.86
C GLY A 26 -7.52 2.73 3.71
N GLY A 27 -6.39 2.10 4.02
CA GLY A 27 -5.03 2.65 3.86
C GLY A 27 -4.45 2.49 2.45
N ILE A 28 -5.24 2.02 1.48
CA ILE A 28 -4.86 1.92 0.06
C ILE A 28 -5.96 2.62 -0.76
N LEU A 29 -5.62 3.70 -1.45
CA LEU A 29 -6.57 4.51 -2.22
C LEU A 29 -6.03 4.85 -3.60
N ALA A 30 -6.86 4.72 -4.64
CA ALA A 30 -6.51 5.14 -5.99
C ALA A 30 -6.84 6.63 -6.19
N ALA A 31 -6.03 7.32 -6.99
CA ALA A 31 -6.23 8.72 -7.34
C ALA A 31 -5.80 8.99 -8.79
N SER A 32 -6.59 9.77 -9.51
CA SER A 32 -6.41 10.06 -10.94
C SER A 32 -6.02 11.51 -11.22
N ASN A 33 -6.02 12.37 -10.20
CA ASN A 33 -5.64 13.78 -10.31
C ASN A 33 -5.09 14.30 -8.98
N GLU A 34 -4.51 15.50 -8.99
CA GLU A 34 -3.83 16.09 -7.84
C GLU A 34 -4.74 16.35 -6.63
N GLU A 35 -6.01 16.70 -6.87
CA GLU A 35 -7.01 16.89 -5.83
C GLU A 35 -7.30 15.59 -5.09
N GLN A 36 -7.56 14.51 -5.83
CA GLN A 36 -7.77 13.17 -5.28
C GLN A 36 -6.54 12.65 -4.52
N VAL A 37 -5.33 12.91 -5.02
CA VAL A 37 -4.08 12.54 -4.32
C VAL A 37 -3.99 13.29 -2.99
N THR A 38 -4.34 14.57 -2.97
CA THR A 38 -4.31 15.40 -1.76
C THR A 38 -5.33 14.93 -0.72
N GLU A 39 -6.56 14.63 -1.15
CA GLU A 39 -7.60 14.09 -0.29
C GLU A 39 -7.21 12.70 0.26
N ALA A 40 -6.78 11.78 -0.61
CA ALA A 40 -6.35 10.45 -0.23
C ALA A 40 -5.17 10.49 0.75
N PHE A 41 -4.19 11.37 0.53
CA PHE A 41 -3.06 11.56 1.43
C PHE A 41 -3.52 12.00 2.83
N ARG A 42 -4.38 13.03 2.91
CA ARG A 42 -4.93 13.51 4.19
C ARG A 42 -5.71 12.41 4.91
N LYS A 43 -6.50 11.63 4.18
CA LYS A 43 -7.27 10.50 4.74
C LYS A 43 -6.34 9.44 5.31
N ILE A 44 -5.33 9.00 4.54
CA ILE A 44 -4.39 7.96 4.96
C ILE A 44 -3.55 8.40 6.17
N MET A 45 -3.04 9.64 6.17
CA MET A 45 -2.20 10.13 7.28
C MET A 45 -2.94 10.24 8.62
N ASN A 46 -4.27 10.33 8.60
CA ASN A 46 -5.10 10.39 9.81
C ASN A 46 -5.75 9.04 10.17
N LEU A 47 -5.51 8.00 9.37
CA LEU A 47 -6.07 6.67 9.58
C LEU A 47 -5.12 5.82 10.43
N GLU A 48 -5.62 5.32 11.55
CA GLU A 48 -4.91 4.33 12.36
C GLU A 48 -5.17 2.92 11.81
N ILE A 49 -4.11 2.13 11.64
CA ILE A 49 -4.16 0.76 11.11
C ILE A 49 -3.33 -0.12 12.03
N GLY A 50 -3.96 -1.08 12.70
CA GLY A 50 -3.26 -2.00 13.61
C GLY A 50 -2.63 -1.30 14.81
N GLY A 51 -3.22 -0.21 15.30
CA GLY A 51 -2.71 0.57 16.43
C GLY A 51 -1.62 1.58 16.06
N GLU A 52 -1.27 1.70 14.77
CA GLU A 52 -0.23 2.61 14.29
C GLU A 52 -0.80 3.62 13.30
N ARG A 53 -0.30 4.86 13.36
CA ARG A 53 -0.51 5.87 12.31
C ARG A 53 0.71 5.90 11.40
N PRO A 54 0.53 6.01 10.06
CA PRO A 54 1.66 6.06 9.14
C PRO A 54 2.45 7.36 9.31
N SER A 55 3.78 7.27 9.20
CA SER A 55 4.66 8.44 9.09
C SER A 55 4.83 8.89 7.63
N SER A 56 4.46 8.04 6.67
CA SER A 56 4.61 8.30 5.24
C SER A 56 3.59 7.53 4.39
N VAL A 57 3.45 7.95 3.14
CA VAL A 57 2.58 7.31 2.14
C VAL A 57 3.43 7.04 0.90
N LEU A 58 3.42 5.79 0.43
CA LEU A 58 3.99 5.41 -0.86
C LEU A 58 2.99 5.78 -1.96
N VAL A 59 3.48 6.37 -3.05
CA VAL A 59 2.68 6.66 -4.25
C VAL A 59 3.30 5.91 -5.41
N GLU A 60 2.50 5.12 -6.12
CA GLU A 60 2.95 4.31 -7.25
C GLU A 60 1.89 4.28 -8.35
N ALA A 61 2.31 4.02 -9.59
CA ALA A 61 1.37 3.85 -10.69
C ALA A 61 0.48 2.62 -10.45
N SER A 62 -0.81 2.74 -10.80
CA SER A 62 -1.72 1.60 -10.81
C SER A 62 -1.31 0.61 -11.89
N VAL A 63 -1.32 -0.68 -11.56
CA VAL A 63 -0.95 -1.76 -12.48
C VAL A 63 -2.20 -2.61 -12.77
N PRO A 64 -2.69 -2.64 -14.02
CA PRO A 64 -3.78 -3.52 -14.40
C PRO A 64 -3.29 -4.98 -14.32
N HIS A 65 -4.12 -5.85 -13.76
CA HIS A 65 -3.80 -7.26 -13.59
C HIS A 65 -5.03 -8.13 -13.88
N GLN A 66 -4.79 -9.33 -14.42
CA GLN A 66 -5.84 -10.31 -14.72
C GLN A 66 -6.00 -11.36 -13.61
N ALA A 67 -4.95 -11.57 -12.82
CA ALA A 67 -4.93 -12.48 -11.69
C ALA A 67 -4.03 -11.93 -10.58
N GLU A 68 -4.36 -12.27 -9.34
CA GLU A 68 -3.54 -12.02 -8.16
C GLU A 68 -3.12 -13.37 -7.58
N MET A 69 -1.84 -13.53 -7.28
CA MET A 69 -1.27 -14.78 -6.76
C MET A 69 -0.68 -14.56 -5.37
N TYR A 70 -0.77 -15.58 -4.53
CA TYR A 70 -0.11 -15.60 -3.23
C TYR A 70 1.14 -16.46 -3.30
N LEU A 71 2.28 -15.89 -2.88
CA LEU A 71 3.55 -16.58 -2.71
C LEU A 71 4.17 -16.12 -1.40
N SER A 72 4.59 -17.07 -0.56
CA SER A 72 5.31 -16.82 0.68
C SER A 72 6.50 -17.76 0.76
N ILE A 73 7.57 -17.32 1.40
CA ILE A 73 8.70 -18.18 1.74
C ILE A 73 8.93 -17.99 3.23
N THR A 74 8.86 -19.06 4.01
CA THR A 74 9.02 -19.01 5.47
C THR A 74 10.01 -20.08 5.92
N LEU A 75 10.73 -19.83 7.00
CA LEU A 75 11.58 -20.83 7.62
C LEU A 75 10.74 -21.80 8.45
N ASP A 76 10.70 -23.06 8.05
CA ASP A 76 10.20 -24.14 8.91
C ASP A 76 11.32 -24.55 9.89
N ARG A 77 11.10 -24.28 11.17
CA ARG A 77 12.06 -24.59 12.24
C ARG A 77 12.22 -26.10 12.48
N GLY A 78 11.18 -26.89 12.25
CA GLY A 78 11.21 -28.35 12.40
C GLY A 78 12.01 -28.99 11.28
N ALA A 79 11.78 -28.56 10.04
CA ALA A 79 12.52 -29.02 8.88
C ALA A 79 13.93 -28.41 8.75
N ARG A 80 14.21 -27.31 9.48
CA ARG A 80 15.43 -26.49 9.36
C ARG A 80 15.70 -26.05 7.91
N ALA A 81 14.62 -25.78 7.17
CA ALA A 81 14.64 -25.46 5.76
C ALA A 81 13.58 -24.40 5.43
N PHE A 82 13.75 -23.73 4.29
CA PHE A 82 12.70 -22.85 3.77
C PHE A 82 11.56 -23.68 3.18
N VAL A 83 10.33 -23.27 3.46
CA VAL A 83 9.11 -23.75 2.81
C VAL A 83 8.52 -22.63 1.99
N VAL A 84 7.95 -22.99 0.84
CA VAL A 84 7.30 -22.11 -0.12
C VAL A 84 5.83 -22.48 -0.21
#